data_AF-A0AAX4NHQ8-F1
#
_entry.id   AF-A0AAX4NHQ8-F1
#
_cell.length_a   1.000
_cell.length_b   1.000
_cell.length_c   1.000
_cell.angle_alpha   90.00
_cell.angle_beta   90.00
_cell.angle_gamma   90.00
#
_symmetry.space_group_name_H-M   'P 1'
#
loop_
_entity.id
_entity.type
_entity.pdbx_description
1 polymer ?
#
loop_
_entity_poly.entity_id
_entity_poly.type
_entity_poly.pdbx_seq_one_letter_code
_entity_poly.pdbx_strand_id
1 'polypeptide(L)'
;MSILNSVIGTFLSIWVNNIRAYPLLLFRFLIPVILIFGATFSLQRRSRKTKLDSLPTIEQKREKFLVPKDFFNKELEFIKNDDYRHYLNPILKEMENMETIRRNLKILMKRYSKYENMSQSSYSRRKKKGLQLRNETFNQILETYGHVKKMKFSTVEIEQMEKERVL
;
A
#
# COMPACT_ATOMS: atom_id res chain seq x y z
N MET A 1 43.13 47.93 -23.75
CA MET A 1 41.83 47.22 -23.84
C MET A 1 41.52 46.73 -25.27
N SER A 2 42.47 46.14 -26.02
CA SER A 2 42.17 45.66 -27.40
C SER A 2 42.52 44.18 -27.65
N ILE A 3 43.50 43.61 -26.94
CA ILE A 3 43.92 42.21 -27.12
C ILE A 3 42.89 41.23 -26.53
N LEU A 4 42.32 41.53 -25.36
CA LEU A 4 41.30 40.67 -24.76
C LEU A 4 40.04 40.61 -25.64
N ASN A 5 39.64 41.75 -26.20
CA ASN A 5 38.46 41.85 -27.04
C ASN A 5 38.67 41.21 -28.41
N SER A 6 39.90 41.25 -28.96
CA SER A 6 40.20 40.55 -30.22
C SER A 6 40.26 39.04 -30.02
N VAL A 7 40.84 38.54 -28.93
CA VAL A 7 40.88 37.09 -28.62
C VAL A 7 39.47 36.55 -28.39
N ILE A 8 38.64 37.27 -27.62
CA ILE A 8 37.23 36.89 -27.39
C ILE A 8 36.43 36.93 -28.70
N GLY A 9 36.61 37.95 -29.53
CA GLY A 9 35.95 38.07 -30.83
C GLY A 9 36.34 36.95 -31.81
N THR A 10 37.61 36.58 -31.84
CA THR A 10 38.12 35.49 -32.70
C THR A 10 37.63 34.12 -32.21
N PHE A 11 37.59 33.92 -30.88
CA PHE A 11 37.02 32.70 -30.32
C PHE A 11 35.53 32.59 -30.64
N LEU A 12 34.75 33.66 -30.47
CA LEU A 12 33.32 33.67 -30.76
C LEU A 12 33.03 33.41 -32.24
N SER A 13 33.81 33.96 -33.18
CA SER A 13 33.61 33.74 -34.61
C SER A 13 33.91 32.29 -35.03
N ILE A 14 35.00 31.71 -34.51
CA ILE A 14 35.34 30.30 -34.70
C ILE A 14 34.25 29.40 -34.08
N TRP A 15 33.73 29.77 -32.91
CA TRP A 15 32.69 29.01 -32.21
C TRP A 15 31.37 29.01 -32.99
N VAL A 16 30.92 30.16 -33.46
CA VAL A 16 29.69 30.29 -34.27
C VAL A 16 29.80 29.54 -35.59
N ASN A 17 30.97 29.53 -36.24
CA ASN A 17 31.18 28.73 -37.45
C ASN A 17 31.12 27.23 -37.16
N ASN A 18 31.70 26.76 -36.05
CA ASN A 18 31.60 25.36 -35.64
C ASN A 18 30.16 24.95 -35.28
N ILE A 19 29.36 25.86 -34.71
CA ILE A 19 27.94 25.60 -34.45
C ILE A 19 27.14 25.35 -35.72
N ARG A 20 27.41 26.13 -36.76
CA ARG A 20 26.73 25.97 -38.05
C ARG A 20 27.13 24.68 -38.76
N ALA A 21 28.39 24.25 -38.60
CA ALA A 21 28.90 23.04 -39.25
C ALA A 21 28.38 21.73 -38.63
N TYR A 22 28.20 21.67 -37.30
CA TYR A 22 27.82 20.43 -36.60
C TYR A 22 26.75 20.65 -35.51
N PRO A 23 25.52 21.01 -35.90
CA PRO A 23 24.45 21.36 -34.94
C PRO A 23 24.06 20.18 -34.03
N LEU A 24 24.04 18.95 -34.54
CA LEU A 24 23.61 17.75 -33.80
C LEU A 24 24.51 17.41 -32.61
N LEU A 25 25.82 17.63 -32.73
CA LEU A 25 26.79 17.33 -31.66
C LEU A 25 26.63 18.31 -30.48
N LEU A 26 26.30 19.56 -30.79
CA LEU A 26 26.05 20.60 -29.78
C LEU A 26 24.76 20.36 -28.99
N PHE A 27 23.66 20.04 -29.65
CA PHE A 27 22.39 19.75 -28.98
C PHE A 27 22.47 18.50 -28.11
N ARG A 28 23.20 17.47 -28.55
CA ARG A 28 23.28 16.19 -27.83
C ARG A 28 24.29 16.15 -26.69
N PHE A 29 25.39 16.91 -26.78
CA PHE A 29 26.47 16.86 -25.78
C PHE A 29 26.69 18.17 -25.05
N LEU A 30 26.80 19.29 -25.78
CA LEU A 30 27.23 20.53 -25.17
C LEU A 30 26.13 21.19 -24.33
N ILE A 31 24.88 21.20 -24.82
CA ILE A 31 23.75 21.80 -24.08
C ILE A 31 23.48 21.06 -22.76
N PRO A 32 23.43 19.71 -22.72
CA PRO A 32 23.28 18.99 -21.45
C PRO A 32 24.42 19.28 -20.46
N VAL A 33 25.66 19.34 -20.93
CA VAL A 33 26.82 19.63 -20.07
C VAL A 33 26.73 21.05 -19.49
N ILE A 34 26.36 22.05 -20.30
CA ILE A 34 26.17 23.44 -19.84
C ILE A 34 25.00 23.52 -18.85
N LEU A 35 23.90 22.77 -19.07
CA LEU A 35 22.76 22.73 -18.15
C LEU A 35 23.15 22.11 -16.80
N ILE A 36 23.91 21.01 -16.80
CA ILE A 36 24.42 20.39 -15.57
C ILE A 36 25.34 21.37 -14.84
N PHE A 37 26.25 22.03 -15.54
CA PHE A 37 27.13 23.05 -14.94
C PHE A 37 26.35 24.25 -14.37
N GLY A 38 25.32 24.72 -15.07
CA GLY A 38 24.46 25.80 -14.60
C GLY A 38 23.66 25.39 -13.36
N ALA A 39 23.12 24.17 -13.35
CA ALA A 39 22.37 23.63 -12.22
C ALA A 39 23.26 23.43 -10.99
N THR A 40 24.45 22.85 -11.15
CA THR A 40 25.41 22.65 -10.04
C THR A 40 25.89 23.97 -9.48
N PHE A 41 26.20 24.95 -10.33
CA PHE A 41 26.60 26.28 -9.88
C PHE A 41 25.46 27.02 -9.15
N SER A 42 24.23 26.92 -9.65
CA SER A 42 23.04 27.49 -9.00
C SER A 42 22.76 26.83 -7.64
N LEU A 43 22.86 25.50 -7.54
CA LEU A 43 22.75 24.76 -6.30
C LEU A 43 23.85 25.13 -5.31
N GLN A 44 25.10 25.24 -5.76
CA GLN A 44 26.22 25.64 -4.90
C GLN A 44 26.04 27.08 -4.37
N ARG A 45 25.51 27.99 -5.20
CA ARG A 45 25.22 29.36 -4.80
C ARG A 45 24.04 29.45 -3.83
N ARG A 46 23.02 28.60 -3.96
CA ARG A 46 21.91 28.46 -2.99
C ARG A 46 22.34 27.75 -1.70
N SER A 47 23.21 26.75 -1.79
CA SER A 47 23.77 26.01 -0.65
C SER A 47 24.56 26.93 0.28
N ARG A 48 25.31 27.91 -0.26
CA ARG A 48 25.99 28.92 0.57
C ARG A 48 25.05 29.88 1.30
N LYS A 49 23.77 29.96 0.90
CA LYS A 49 22.74 30.80 1.54
C LYS A 49 21.80 30.03 2.48
N THR A 50 21.82 28.71 2.44
CA THR A 50 21.11 27.90 3.42
C THR A 50 21.95 27.92 4.69
N LYS A 51 21.47 28.63 5.72
CA LYS A 51 22.03 28.48 7.06
C LYS A 51 21.98 26.98 7.37
N LEU A 52 23.14 26.37 7.60
CA LEU A 52 23.19 25.11 8.33
C LEU A 52 22.42 25.36 9.62
N ASP A 53 21.30 24.67 9.81
CA ASP A 53 20.60 24.68 11.08
C ASP A 53 21.65 24.42 12.16
N SER A 54 21.61 25.25 13.19
CA SER A 54 22.60 25.28 14.28
C SER A 54 22.91 23.87 14.79
N LEU A 55 24.13 23.68 15.30
CA LEU A 55 24.52 22.45 16.02
C LEU A 55 23.36 21.98 16.91
N PRO A 56 22.96 20.69 16.83
CA PRO A 56 21.75 20.22 17.47
C PRO A 56 21.80 20.50 18.97
N THR A 57 20.72 21.11 19.49
CA THR A 57 20.60 21.50 20.89
C THR A 57 20.71 20.27 21.80
N ILE A 58 21.18 20.44 23.04
CA ILE A 58 21.29 19.32 24.01
C ILE A 58 19.93 18.62 24.21
N GLU A 59 18.83 19.35 24.09
CA GLU A 59 17.46 18.82 24.14
C GLU A 59 17.12 17.94 22.92
N GLN A 60 17.53 18.32 21.71
CA GLN A 60 17.34 17.50 20.50
C GLN A 60 18.21 16.23 20.50
N LYS A 61 19.38 16.26 21.17
CA LYS A 61 20.16 15.04 21.41
C LYS A 61 19.53 14.12 22.47
N ARG A 62 18.63 14.66 23.31
CA ARG A 62 17.87 13.92 24.32
C ARG A 62 16.49 13.48 23.83
N GLU A 63 16.02 14.03 22.71
CA GLU A 63 14.90 13.45 21.97
C GLU A 63 15.31 12.02 21.59
N LYS A 64 14.80 11.05 22.36
CA LYS A 64 14.79 9.67 21.93
C LYS A 64 14.03 9.67 20.62
N PHE A 65 14.73 9.42 19.51
CA PHE A 65 14.08 9.05 18.27
C PHE A 65 13.12 7.91 18.63
N LEU A 66 11.83 8.23 18.77
CA LEU A 66 10.78 7.24 18.85
C LEU A 66 10.69 6.70 17.44
N VAL A 67 11.63 5.81 17.09
CA VAL A 67 11.44 4.91 15.96
C VAL A 67 10.06 4.33 16.20
N PRO A 68 9.07 4.57 15.31
CA PRO A 68 7.78 3.93 15.43
C PRO A 68 8.10 2.47 15.69
N LYS A 69 7.47 1.84 16.70
CA LYS A 69 7.69 0.41 16.92
C LYS A 69 7.20 -0.30 15.65
N ASP A 70 8.08 -0.40 14.67
CA ASP A 70 7.83 -1.00 13.39
C ASP A 70 7.34 -2.40 13.68
N PHE A 71 6.34 -2.84 12.91
CA PHE A 71 5.83 -4.21 12.96
C PHE A 71 6.98 -5.23 13.08
N PHE A 72 8.06 -4.98 12.35
CA PHE A 72 9.30 -5.75 12.38
C PHE A 72 9.98 -5.84 13.76
N ASN A 73 10.08 -4.72 14.51
CA ASN A 73 10.72 -4.73 15.82
C ASN A 73 9.90 -5.49 16.87
N LYS A 74 8.56 -5.48 16.75
CA LYS A 74 7.68 -6.31 17.59
C LYS A 74 7.76 -7.78 17.20
N GLU A 75 7.74 -8.10 15.91
CA GLU A 75 7.89 -9.49 15.45
C GLU A 75 9.23 -10.09 15.82
N LEU A 76 10.33 -9.33 15.72
CA LEU A 76 11.65 -9.78 16.15
C LEU A 76 11.68 -10.18 17.64
N GLU A 77 10.89 -9.54 18.49
CA GLU A 77 10.79 -9.89 19.91
C GLU A 77 10.13 -11.26 20.11
N PHE A 78 9.07 -11.57 19.35
CA PHE A 78 8.40 -12.87 19.40
C PHE A 78 9.26 -13.99 18.79
N ILE A 79 9.98 -13.70 17.71
CA ILE A 79 10.91 -14.65 17.08
C ILE A 79 12.08 -14.98 18.01
N LYS A 80 12.68 -13.96 18.66
CA LYS A 80 13.79 -14.18 19.60
C LYS A 80 13.39 -14.98 20.84
N ASN A 81 12.12 -14.89 21.23
CA ASN A 81 11.58 -15.60 22.38
C ASN A 81 11.01 -17.00 22.03
N ASP A 82 11.17 -17.46 20.78
CA ASP A 82 10.57 -18.70 20.26
C ASP A 82 9.07 -18.83 20.57
N ASP A 83 8.34 -17.71 20.63
CA ASP A 83 6.93 -17.68 21.00
C ASP A 83 6.04 -18.03 19.80
N TYR A 84 6.05 -19.31 19.42
CA TYR A 84 5.21 -19.83 18.33
C TYR A 84 3.71 -19.62 18.59
N ARG A 85 3.28 -19.47 19.85
CA ARG A 85 1.87 -19.28 20.23
C ARG A 85 1.34 -17.94 19.75
N HIS A 86 2.20 -16.93 19.64
CA HIS A 86 1.87 -15.64 19.04
C HIS A 86 1.25 -15.81 17.64
N TYR A 87 1.82 -16.73 16.85
CA TYR A 87 1.37 -17.03 15.49
C TYR A 87 0.24 -18.06 15.45
N LEU A 88 0.25 -19.04 16.36
CA LEU A 88 -0.71 -20.14 16.34
C LEU A 88 -2.08 -19.74 16.92
N ASN A 89 -2.12 -18.93 17.97
CA ASN A 89 -3.35 -18.58 18.67
C ASN A 89 -4.36 -17.83 17.78
N PRO A 90 -3.97 -16.85 16.95
CA PRO A 90 -4.88 -16.21 16.01
C PRO A 90 -5.50 -17.22 15.04
N ILE A 91 -4.69 -18.12 14.48
CA ILE A 91 -5.14 -19.17 13.56
C ILE A 91 -6.17 -20.08 14.25
N LEU A 92 -5.87 -20.55 15.46
CA LEU A 92 -6.79 -21.40 16.23
C LEU A 92 -8.11 -20.70 16.52
N LYS A 93 -8.06 -19.41 16.87
CA LYS A 93 -9.26 -18.60 17.12
C LYS A 93 -10.10 -18.42 15.86
N GLU A 94 -9.48 -18.22 14.70
CA GLU A 94 -10.18 -18.16 13.42
C GLU A 94 -10.82 -19.51 13.06
N MET A 95 -10.13 -20.63 13.29
CA MET A 95 -10.69 -21.97 13.08
C MET A 95 -11.92 -22.22 13.98
N GLU A 96 -11.87 -21.79 15.24
CA GLU A 96 -13.01 -21.91 16.15
C GLU A 96 -14.22 -21.08 15.70
N ASN A 97 -13.96 -19.85 15.21
CA ASN A 97 -15.00 -19.00 14.63
C ASN A 97 -15.64 -19.66 13.41
N MET A 98 -14.85 -20.24 12.52
CA MET A 98 -15.34 -20.95 11.33
C MET A 98 -16.18 -22.18 11.71
N GLU A 99 -15.76 -22.92 12.73
CA GLU A 99 -16.51 -24.07 13.25
C GLU A 99 -17.86 -23.64 13.87
N THR A 100 -17.89 -22.49 14.53
CA THR A 100 -19.12 -21.88 15.06
C THR A 100 -20.07 -21.46 13.93
N ILE A 101 -19.55 -20.82 12.87
CA ILE A 101 -20.33 -20.48 11.67
C ILE A 101 -20.92 -21.75 11.04
N ARG A 102 -20.13 -22.82 10.89
CA ARG A 102 -20.58 -24.10 10.36
C ARG A 102 -21.72 -24.70 11.18
N ARG A 103 -21.60 -24.69 12.51
CA ARG A 103 -22.67 -25.16 13.42
C ARG A 103 -23.95 -24.34 13.27
N ASN A 104 -23.83 -23.02 13.21
CA ASN A 104 -24.98 -22.13 13.02
C ASN A 104 -25.67 -22.35 11.68
N LEU A 105 -24.90 -22.54 10.60
CA LEU A 105 -25.43 -22.83 9.27
C LEU A 105 -26.25 -24.13 9.27
N LYS A 106 -25.77 -25.20 9.92
CA LYS A 106 -26.53 -26.45 10.07
C LYS A 106 -27.88 -26.24 10.78
N ILE A 107 -27.92 -25.38 11.81
CA ILE A 107 -29.17 -25.04 12.51
C ILE A 107 -30.12 -24.28 11.58
N LEU A 108 -29.62 -23.30 10.83
CA LEU A 108 -30.42 -22.54 9.86
C LEU A 108 -30.98 -23.45 8.77
N MET A 109 -30.19 -24.39 8.23
CA MET A 109 -30.67 -25.36 7.25
C MET A 109 -31.82 -26.22 7.80
N LYS A 110 -31.71 -26.71 9.03
CA LYS A 110 -32.78 -27.47 9.69
C LYS A 110 -34.05 -26.62 9.87
N ARG A 111 -33.90 -25.36 10.30
CA ARG A 111 -35.01 -24.41 10.44
C ARG A 111 -35.67 -24.12 9.09
N TYR A 112 -34.88 -23.89 8.06
CA TYR A 112 -35.36 -23.64 6.71
C TYR A 112 -36.21 -24.80 6.20
N SER A 113 -35.72 -26.04 6.31
CA SER A 113 -36.48 -27.24 5.92
C SER A 113 -37.79 -27.36 6.72
N LYS A 114 -37.76 -27.08 8.03
CA LYS A 114 -38.97 -27.06 8.86
C LYS A 114 -39.99 -26.03 8.37
N TYR A 115 -39.56 -24.81 8.03
CA TYR A 115 -40.45 -23.74 7.58
C TYR A 115 -40.92 -23.94 6.14
N GLU A 116 -40.13 -24.59 5.29
CA GLU A 116 -40.54 -25.04 3.96
C GLU A 116 -41.73 -26.00 4.08
N ASN A 117 -41.61 -27.05 4.91
CA ASN A 117 -42.72 -27.97 5.16
C ASN A 117 -43.96 -27.25 5.74
N MET A 118 -43.75 -26.26 6.63
CA MET A 118 -44.84 -25.46 7.20
C MET A 118 -45.53 -24.58 6.14
N SER A 119 -44.78 -24.09 5.15
CA SER A 119 -45.29 -23.26 4.05
C SER A 119 -46.20 -24.04 3.09
N GLN A 120 -46.10 -25.37 3.08
CA GLN A 120 -46.91 -26.27 2.27
C GLN A 120 -48.18 -26.76 3.01
N SER A 121 -48.44 -26.28 4.23
CA SER A 121 -49.62 -26.67 5.00
C SER A 121 -50.93 -26.23 4.32
N SER A 122 -51.97 -27.06 4.44
CA SER A 122 -53.33 -26.75 4.00
C SER A 122 -53.99 -25.62 4.82
N TYR A 123 -53.52 -25.36 6.05
CA TYR A 123 -54.07 -24.30 6.89
C TYR A 123 -53.45 -22.94 6.56
N SER A 124 -54.28 -22.01 6.05
CA SER A 124 -53.87 -20.70 5.52
C SER A 124 -52.97 -19.89 6.47
N ARG A 125 -53.32 -19.80 7.76
CA ARG A 125 -52.51 -19.05 8.74
C ARG A 125 -51.15 -19.68 8.99
N ARG A 126 -51.07 -21.02 9.01
CA ARG A 126 -49.80 -21.76 9.17
C ARG A 126 -48.93 -21.63 7.92
N LYS A 127 -49.52 -21.74 6.73
CA LYS A 127 -48.85 -21.49 5.45
C LYS A 127 -48.21 -20.11 5.37
N LYS A 128 -48.98 -19.05 5.69
CA LYS A 128 -48.46 -17.67 5.70
C LYS A 128 -47.30 -17.49 6.68
N LYS A 129 -47.43 -18.01 7.90
CA LYS A 129 -46.36 -17.97 8.91
C LYS A 129 -45.12 -18.78 8.47
N GLY A 130 -45.31 -19.93 7.83
CA GLY A 130 -44.23 -20.75 7.28
C GLY A 130 -43.46 -20.02 6.18
N LEU A 131 -44.16 -19.39 5.23
CA LEU A 131 -43.54 -18.58 4.17
C LEU A 131 -42.70 -17.43 4.74
N GLN A 132 -43.24 -16.70 5.72
CA GLN A 132 -42.51 -15.60 6.36
C GLN A 132 -41.22 -16.09 7.02
N LEU A 133 -41.32 -17.07 7.91
CA LEU A 133 -40.16 -17.60 8.66
C LEU A 133 -39.13 -18.26 7.74
N ARG A 134 -39.58 -18.90 6.65
CA ARG A 134 -38.70 -19.43 5.61
C ARG A 134 -37.87 -18.33 4.96
N ASN A 135 -38.52 -17.24 4.56
CA ASN A 135 -37.85 -16.11 3.92
C ASN A 135 -36.87 -15.43 4.89
N GLU A 136 -37.26 -15.24 6.15
CA GLU A 136 -36.37 -14.71 7.20
C GLU A 136 -35.13 -15.61 7.41
N THR A 137 -35.34 -16.93 7.49
CA THR A 137 -34.25 -17.90 7.65
C THR A 137 -33.34 -17.93 6.41
N PHE A 138 -33.92 -17.81 5.21
CA PHE A 138 -33.15 -17.74 3.97
C PHE A 138 -32.23 -16.52 3.93
N ASN A 139 -32.74 -15.35 4.35
CA ASN A 139 -31.94 -14.14 4.43
C ASN A 139 -30.77 -14.28 5.42
N GLN A 140 -30.98 -14.95 6.56
CA GLN A 140 -29.90 -15.25 7.52
C GLN A 140 -28.83 -16.19 6.92
N ILE A 141 -29.24 -17.16 6.09
CA ILE A 141 -28.31 -18.02 5.36
C ILE A 141 -27.50 -17.19 4.34
N LEU A 142 -28.15 -16.30 3.60
CA LEU A 142 -27.47 -15.41 2.64
C LEU A 142 -26.49 -14.46 3.32
N GLU A 143 -26.85 -13.91 4.47
CA GLU A 143 -25.96 -13.05 5.26
C GLU A 143 -24.73 -13.82 5.75
N THR A 144 -24.93 -15.04 6.27
CA THR A 144 -23.84 -15.93 6.68
C THR A 144 -22.94 -16.28 5.49
N TYR A 145 -23.52 -16.56 4.32
CA TYR A 145 -22.77 -16.80 3.09
C TYR A 145 -21.97 -15.57 2.66
N GLY A 146 -22.56 -14.38 2.72
CA GLY A 146 -21.88 -13.12 2.43
C GLY A 146 -20.69 -12.87 3.34
N HIS A 147 -20.82 -13.18 4.64
CA HIS A 147 -19.74 -13.07 5.61
C HIS A 147 -18.57 -14.03 5.29
N VAL A 148 -18.87 -15.31 5.03
CA VAL A 148 -17.84 -16.30 4.64
C VAL A 148 -17.19 -15.93 3.31
N LYS A 149 -17.96 -15.41 2.34
CA LYS A 149 -17.46 -14.96 1.05
C LYS A 149 -16.46 -13.80 1.23
N LYS A 150 -16.76 -12.82 2.10
CA LYS A 150 -15.82 -11.73 2.44
C LYS A 150 -14.53 -12.24 3.05
N MET A 151 -14.60 -13.19 3.98
CA MET A 151 -13.42 -13.84 4.57
C MET A 151 -12.53 -14.53 3.53
N LYS A 152 -13.12 -15.13 2.49
CA LYS A 152 -12.36 -15.76 1.41
C LYS A 152 -11.64 -14.74 0.51
N PHE A 153 -12.28 -13.60 0.22
CA PHE A 153 -11.67 -12.59 -0.66
C PHE A 153 -10.56 -11.80 0.01
N SER A 154 -10.63 -11.55 1.33
CA SER A 154 -9.50 -10.95 2.05
C SER A 154 -8.22 -11.77 1.92
N THR A 155 -8.33 -13.09 1.80
CA THR A 155 -7.16 -13.97 1.59
C THR A 155 -6.59 -13.85 0.17
N VAL A 156 -7.44 -13.70 -0.85
CA VAL A 156 -7.01 -13.63 -2.26
C VAL A 156 -6.38 -12.28 -2.61
N GLU A 157 -6.89 -11.18 -2.04
CA GLU A 157 -6.31 -9.84 -2.25
C GLU A 157 -4.89 -9.73 -1.66
N ILE A 158 -4.60 -10.40 -0.54
CA ILE A 158 -3.25 -10.47 0.04
C ILE A 158 -2.31 -11.23 -0.92
N GLU A 159 -2.76 -12.35 -1.48
CA GLU A 159 -1.95 -13.19 -2.39
C GLU A 159 -1.66 -12.49 -3.74
N GLN A 160 -2.57 -11.65 -4.23
CA GLN A 160 -2.35 -10.82 -5.42
C GLN A 160 -1.39 -9.65 -5.14
N MET A 161 -1.53 -8.97 -4.00
CA MET A 161 -0.60 -7.90 -3.60
C MET A 161 0.82 -8.42 -3.35
N GLU A 162 0.99 -9.65 -2.84
CA GLU A 162 2.32 -10.26 -2.71
C GLU A 162 2.96 -10.56 -4.07
N LYS A 163 2.20 -11.04 -5.05
CA LYS A 163 2.72 -11.31 -6.40
C LYS A 163 3.14 -10.04 -7.13
N GLU A 164 2.45 -8.92 -6.93
CA GLU A 164 2.79 -7.63 -7.53
C GLU A 164 4.00 -6.95 -6.87
N ARG A 165 4.37 -7.30 -5.64
CA ARG A 165 5.58 -6.78 -4.96
C ARG A 165 6.87 -7.54 -5.29
N VAL A 166 6.75 -8.73 -5.87
CA VAL A 166 7.88 -9.60 -6.23
C VAL A 166 8.29 -9.43 -7.69
N LEU A 167 7.53 -8.64 -8.47
CA LEU A 167 7.85 -8.19 -9.84
C LEU A 167 8.36 -6.74 -9.82
#